data_AF-K0B1H5-F1
#
_entry.id   AF-K0B1H5-F1
#
_cell.length_a   1.000
_cell.length_b   1.000
_cell.length_c   1.000
_cell.angle_alpha   90.00
_cell.angle_beta   90.00
_cell.angle_gamma   90.00
#
_symmetry.space_group_name_H-M   'P 1'
#
loop_
_entity.id
_entity.type
_entity.pdbx_description
1 polymer ?
#
loop_
_entity_poly.entity_id
_entity_poly.type
_entity_poly.pdbx_seq_one_letter_code
_entity_poly.pdbx_strand_id
1 'polypeptide(L)'
;MVNTDILLEYMLNFRVECHHRLDMMPGDVTDLPIFIYEGAQKASREQTIAEFNLSEEEGKILDKVGEFFLTTIKERDHYGEADDLTVEAIKSGTFF
;
A
#
# COMPACT_ATOMS: atom_id res chain seq x y z
N MET A 1 14.64 -7.13 10.14
CA MET A 1 14.76 -7.68 8.78
C MET A 1 13.37 -7.79 8.21
N VAL A 2 13.06 -7.04 7.16
CA VAL A 2 11.77 -7.14 6.47
C VAL A 2 11.63 -8.52 5.83
N ASN A 3 10.45 -9.11 5.95
CA ASN A 3 10.10 -10.40 5.35
C ASN A 3 8.70 -10.33 4.75
N THR A 4 8.26 -11.40 4.09
CA THR A 4 6.94 -11.48 3.45
C THR A 4 5.80 -11.15 4.41
N ASP A 5 5.85 -11.62 5.66
CA ASP A 5 4.77 -11.38 6.63
C ASP A 5 4.64 -9.89 6.97
N ILE A 6 5.75 -9.20 7.18
CA ILE A 6 5.76 -7.74 7.43
C ILE A 6 5.22 -6.97 6.23
N LEU A 7 5.55 -7.39 5.00
CA LEU A 7 5.01 -6.74 3.79
C LEU A 7 3.51 -6.98 3.61
N LEU A 8 3.02 -8.16 3.98
CA LEU A 8 1.59 -8.46 3.97
C LEU A 8 0.83 -7.68 5.06
N GLU A 9 1.44 -7.51 6.24
CA GLU A 9 0.89 -6.66 7.30
C GLU A 9 0.84 -5.18 6.86
N TYR A 10 1.89 -4.69 6.21
CA TYR A 10 1.89 -3.37 5.58
C TYR A 10 0.72 -3.22 4.60
N MET A 11 0.48 -4.21 3.73
CA MET A 11 -0.66 -4.18 2.82
C MET A 11 -2.01 -4.21 3.54
N LEU A 12 -2.13 -4.92 4.67
CA LEU A 12 -3.34 -4.89 5.49
C LEU A 12 -3.59 -3.48 6.05
N ASN A 13 -2.58 -2.87 6.67
CA ASN A 13 -2.65 -1.50 7.18
C ASN A 13 -2.98 -0.50 6.07
N PHE A 14 -2.37 -0.67 4.89
CA PHE A 14 -2.63 0.14 3.71
C PHE A 14 -4.10 0.04 3.25
N ARG A 15 -4.65 -1.17 3.17
CA ARG A 15 -6.06 -1.39 2.79
C ARG A 15 -7.02 -0.72 3.77
N VAL A 16 -6.77 -0.85 5.08
CA VAL A 16 -7.60 -0.21 6.11
C VAL A 16 -7.60 1.30 5.93
N GLU A 17 -6.42 1.90 5.72
CA GLU A 17 -6.29 3.33 5.46
C GLU A 17 -6.99 3.77 4.16
N CYS A 18 -6.93 2.97 3.10
CA CYS A 18 -7.64 3.24 1.87
C CYS A 18 -9.16 3.29 2.10
N HIS A 19 -9.72 2.27 2.77
CA HIS A 19 -11.15 2.22 3.06
C HIS A 19 -11.58 3.40 3.94
N HIS A 20 -10.83 3.68 5.01
CA HIS A 20 -11.13 4.80 5.90
C HIS A 20 -11.20 6.13 5.14
N ARG A 21 -10.27 6.37 4.21
CA ARG A 21 -10.23 7.60 3.41
C ARG A 21 -11.31 7.66 2.35
N LEU A 22 -11.63 6.53 1.72
CA LEU A 22 -12.74 6.43 0.77
C LEU A 22 -14.09 6.70 1.45
N ASP A 23 -14.30 6.18 2.66
CA ASP A 23 -15.51 6.42 3.46
C ASP A 23 -15.70 7.89 3.84
N MET A 24 -14.61 8.67 3.89
CA MET A 24 -14.65 10.12 4.15
C MET A 24 -14.94 10.95 2.89
N MET A 25 -14.97 10.34 1.71
CA MET A 25 -15.27 11.08 0.48
C MET A 25 -16.76 11.28 0.26
N PRO A 26 -17.17 12.42 -0.32
CA PRO A 26 -18.53 12.57 -0.83
C PRO A 26 -18.80 11.53 -1.93
N GLY A 27 -19.99 10.93 -1.94
CA GLY A 27 -20.32 9.76 -2.79
C GLY A 27 -20.28 9.96 -4.31
N ASP A 28 -20.04 11.18 -4.80
CA ASP A 28 -20.05 11.54 -6.23
C ASP A 28 -18.64 11.67 -6.81
N VAL A 29 -17.67 10.85 -6.37
CA VAL A 29 -16.34 10.87 -7.00
C VAL A 29 -16.38 10.02 -8.27
N THR A 30 -16.33 10.71 -9.41
CA THR A 30 -16.38 10.09 -10.74
C THR A 30 -15.06 9.43 -11.16
N ASP A 31 -13.94 9.82 -10.52
CA ASP A 31 -12.59 9.35 -10.86
C ASP A 31 -11.92 8.64 -9.66
N LEU A 32 -11.03 7.69 -9.94
CA LEU A 32 -10.23 7.01 -8.92
C LEU A 32 -9.33 8.02 -8.17
N PRO A 33 -9.51 8.22 -6.85
CA PRO A 33 -8.84 9.28 -6.10
C PRO A 33 -7.40 8.88 -5.74
N ILE A 34 -6.47 8.96 -6.68
CA ILE A 34 -5.06 8.57 -6.45
C ILE A 34 -4.45 9.18 -5.18
N PHE A 35 -4.79 10.43 -4.86
CA PHE A 35 -4.31 11.13 -3.67
C PHE A 35 -4.71 10.42 -2.35
N ILE A 36 -5.81 9.66 -2.35
CA ILE A 36 -6.21 8.84 -1.20
C ILE A 36 -5.22 7.71 -0.99
N TYR A 37 -4.84 7.03 -2.07
CA TYR A 37 -3.88 5.93 -2.00
C TYR A 37 -2.49 6.43 -1.62
N GLU A 38 -2.06 7.59 -2.13
CA GLU A 38 -0.80 8.22 -1.70
C GLU A 38 -0.82 8.58 -0.20
N GLY A 39 -1.95 9.11 0.30
CA GLY A 39 -2.13 9.38 1.72
C GLY A 39 -2.15 8.10 2.58
N ALA A 40 -2.82 7.05 2.12
CA ALA A 40 -2.88 5.76 2.79
C ALA A 40 -1.51 5.08 2.84
N GLN A 41 -0.72 5.18 1.76
CA GLN A 41 0.63 4.63 1.67
C GLN A 41 1.51 5.24 2.76
N LYS A 42 1.49 6.57 2.91
CA LYS A 42 2.29 7.27 3.91
C LYS A 42 1.90 6.85 5.33
N ALA A 43 0.60 6.85 5.64
CA ALA A 43 0.11 6.50 6.97
C ALA A 43 0.44 5.04 7.35
N SER A 44 0.16 4.10 6.45
CA SER A 44 0.47 2.68 6.66
C SER A 44 1.97 2.39 6.75
N ARG A 45 2.81 3.12 6.00
CA ARG A 45 4.27 3.05 6.11
C ARG A 45 4.74 3.47 7.51
N GLU A 46 4.33 4.65 7.96
CA GLU A 46 4.70 5.17 9.28
C GLU A 46 4.22 4.25 10.41
N GLN A 47 2.99 3.73 10.30
CA GLN A 47 2.44 2.76 11.25
C GLN A 47 3.27 1.47 11.29
N THR A 48 3.56 0.87 10.13
CA THR A 48 4.29 -0.41 10.05
C THR A 48 5.73 -0.25 10.57
N ILE A 49 6.39 0.87 10.26
CA ILE A 49 7.73 1.17 10.78
C ILE A 49 7.70 1.22 12.32
N ALA A 50 6.72 1.90 12.89
CA ALA A 50 6.59 2.02 14.35
C ALA A 50 6.24 0.67 15.00
N GLU A 51 5.32 -0.10 14.41
CA GLU A 51 4.85 -1.38 14.93
C GLU A 51 5.96 -2.44 14.96
N PHE A 52 6.76 -2.52 13.91
CA PHE A 52 7.82 -3.52 13.77
C PHE A 52 9.23 -2.98 14.10
N ASN A 53 9.32 -1.72 14.57
CA ASN A 53 10.57 -1.03 14.88
C ASN A 53 11.60 -1.13 13.75
N LEU A 54 11.15 -0.84 12.52
CA LEU A 54 11.97 -0.92 11.32
C LEU A 54 12.92 0.28 11.22
N SER A 55 14.10 0.05 10.64
CA SER A 55 14.99 1.14 10.24
C SER A 55 14.47 1.88 9.00
N GLU A 56 14.98 3.08 8.73
CA GLU A 56 14.64 3.80 7.49
C GLU A 56 15.06 3.03 6.23
N GLU A 57 16.16 2.30 6.26
CA GLU A 57 16.57 1.45 5.12
C GLU A 57 15.58 0.31 4.87
N GLU A 58 15.03 -0.28 5.93
CA GLU A 58 13.94 -1.26 5.83
C GLU A 58 12.62 -0.62 5.37
N GLY A 59 12.36 0.62 5.81
CA GLY A 59 11.22 1.43 5.36
C GLY A 59 11.20 1.64 3.85
N LYS A 60 12.36 1.75 3.20
CA LYS A 60 12.44 1.84 1.72
C LYS A 60 11.90 0.62 1.00
N ILE A 61 11.83 -0.55 1.65
CA ILE A 61 11.20 -1.74 1.05
C ILE A 61 9.69 -1.56 1.03
N LEU A 62 9.10 -0.99 2.08
CA LEU A 62 7.67 -0.63 2.11
C LEU A 62 7.34 0.42 1.05
N ASP A 63 8.23 1.40 0.86
CA ASP A 63 8.08 2.43 -0.18
C ASP A 63 7.97 1.79 -1.57
N LYS A 64 8.83 0.80 -1.90
CA LYS A 64 8.76 0.06 -3.16
C LYS A 64 7.43 -0.69 -3.36
N VAL A 65 6.90 -1.30 -2.29
CA VAL A 65 5.60 -2.00 -2.35
C VAL A 65 4.48 -1.00 -2.64
N GLY A 66 4.47 0.12 -1.92
CA GLY A 66 3.50 1.19 -2.14
C GLY A 66 3.58 1.81 -3.54
N GLU A 67 4.79 2.07 -4.03
CA GLU A 67 5.03 2.58 -5.38
C GLU A 67 4.56 1.60 -6.47
N PHE A 68 4.76 0.30 -6.25
CA PHE A 68 4.26 -0.74 -7.15
C PHE A 68 2.74 -0.73 -7.23
N PHE A 69 2.06 -0.66 -6.08
CA PHE A 69 0.60 -0.53 -6.04
C PHE A 69 0.12 0.74 -6.76
N LEU A 70 0.72 1.90 -6.45
CA LEU A 70 0.36 3.19 -7.02
C LEU A 70 0.57 3.27 -8.53
N THR A 71 1.62 2.60 -9.04
CA THR A 71 1.85 2.48 -10.48
C THR A 71 0.79 1.58 -11.11
N THR A 72 0.53 0.43 -10.50
CA THR A 72 -0.44 -0.55 -11.02
C THR A 72 -1.85 0.02 -11.07
N ILE A 73 -2.30 0.74 -10.02
CA ILE A 73 -3.63 1.35 -10.00
C ILE A 73 -3.77 2.44 -11.07
N LYS A 74 -2.71 3.22 -11.36
CA LYS A 74 -2.70 4.23 -12.42
C LYS A 74 -2.77 3.60 -13.81
N GLU A 75 -2.14 2.45 -14.01
CA GLU A 75 -2.11 1.76 -15.30
C GLU A 75 -3.38 0.95 -15.59
N ARG A 76 -3.97 0.36 -14.55
CA ARG A 76 -5.10 -0.58 -14.68
C ARG A 76 -6.45 0.05 -14.38
N ASP A 77 -6.46 1.18 -13.66
CA ASP A 77 -7.68 1.84 -13.20
C ASP A 77 -8.62 0.90 -12.42
N HIS A 78 -8.03 -0.06 -11.69
CA HIS A 78 -8.77 -1.11 -10.99
C HIS A 78 -8.10 -1.49 -9.66
N TYR A 79 -8.76 -1.16 -8.55
CA TYR A 79 -8.24 -1.39 -7.19
C TYR A 79 -7.93 -2.86 -6.90
N GLY A 80 -8.88 -3.75 -7.20
CA GLY A 80 -8.72 -5.19 -6.97
C GLY A 80 -7.50 -5.78 -7.67
N GLU A 81 -7.35 -5.55 -8.98
CA GLU A 81 -6.17 -5.98 -9.73
C GLU A 81 -4.86 -5.41 -9.17
N ALA A 82 -4.83 -4.12 -8.78
CA ALA A 82 -3.64 -3.53 -8.18
C ALA A 82 -3.27 -4.18 -6.84
N ASP A 83 -4.26 -4.51 -6.02
CA ASP A 83 -4.07 -5.19 -4.74
C ASP A 83 -3.56 -6.62 -4.94
N ASP A 84 -4.23 -7.40 -5.80
CA ASP A 84 -3.88 -8.79 -6.09
C ASP A 84 -2.45 -8.90 -6.64
N LEU A 85 -2.10 -8.08 -7.65
CA LEU A 85 -0.75 -8.06 -8.23
C LEU A 85 0.31 -7.66 -7.21
N THR A 86 0.00 -6.73 -6.31
CA THR A 86 0.94 -6.32 -5.26
C THR A 86 1.19 -7.46 -4.27
N VAL A 87 0.13 -8.18 -3.85
CA VAL A 87 0.26 -9.35 -2.99
C VAL A 87 1.02 -10.49 -3.67
N GLU A 88 0.78 -10.74 -4.94
CA GLU A 88 1.52 -11.74 -5.72
C GLU A 88 3.01 -11.39 -5.82
N ALA A 89 3.34 -10.12 -6.06
CA ALA A 89 4.72 -9.63 -6.08
C ALA A 89 5.42 -9.79 -4.71
N ILE A 90 4.70 -9.55 -3.60
CA ILE A 90 5.21 -9.79 -2.24
C ILE A 90 5.50 -11.27 -2.03
N LYS A 91 4.54 -12.15 -2.36
CA LYS A 91 4.66 -13.60 -2.16
C LYS A 91 5.72 -14.26 -3.05
N SER A 92 5.98 -13.70 -4.22
CA SER A 92 7.03 -14.17 -5.13
C SER A 92 8.45 -13.73 -4.73
N GLY A 93 8.56 -12.81 -3.76
CA GLY A 93 9.82 -12.28 -3.28
C GLY A 93 10.41 -11.17 -4.15
N THR A 94 9.60 -10.51 -4.98
CA THR A 94 10.05 -9.47 -5.93
C THR A 94 10.74 -8.28 -5.24
N PHE A 95 10.43 -8.03 -3.97
CA PHE A 95 10.92 -6.86 -3.21
C PHE A 95 12.18 -7.13 -2.37
N PHE A 96 12.75 -8.33 -2.42
CA PHE A 96 13.91 -8.77 -1.64
C PHE A 96 15.14 -9.07 -2.50
#